data_AF-A0A160IPJ2-F1
#
_entry.id   AF-A0A160IPJ2-F1
#
_cell.length_a   1.000
_cell.length_b   1.000
_cell.length_c   1.000
_cell.angle_alpha   90.00
_cell.angle_beta   90.00
_cell.angle_gamma   90.00
#
_symmetry.space_group_name_H-M   'P 1'
#
loop_
_entity.id
_entity.type
_entity.pdbx_description
1 polymer ?
#
loop_
_entity_poly.entity_id
_entity_poly.type
_entity_poly.pdbx_seq_one_letter_code
_entity_poly.pdbx_strand_id
1 'polypeptide(L)'
;MEFSIPDNLKKYYWYLFPIVMILMVINEVLYGQELQYYELSEMEDIGRLLFVLLVKAFESALITILLIGTYMKLKSMYKNNKRH
;
A
#
# COMPACT_ATOMS: atom_id res chain seq x y z
N MET A 1 2.51 0.76 24.04
CA MET A 1 3.76 0.72 23.23
C MET A 1 3.66 1.82 22.20
N GLU A 2 4.43 2.90 22.33
CA GLU A 2 4.50 3.92 21.28
C GLU A 2 5.30 3.36 20.10
N PHE A 3 4.62 3.13 18.99
CA PHE A 3 5.25 2.82 17.71
C PHE A 3 5.85 4.12 17.18
N SER A 4 6.96 4.57 17.77
CA SER A 4 7.67 5.78 17.38
C SER A 4 8.41 5.53 16.06
N ILE A 5 7.65 5.60 14.98
CA ILE A 5 8.18 5.61 13.63
C ILE A 5 9.01 6.91 13.47
N PRO A 6 10.29 6.83 13.05
CA PRO A 6 11.11 8.02 12.86
C PRO A 6 10.42 9.00 11.91
N ASP A 7 10.39 10.30 12.23
CA ASP A 7 9.58 11.31 11.52
C ASP A 7 9.79 11.33 10.01
N ASN A 8 11.00 11.01 9.57
CA ASN A 8 11.32 10.82 8.15
C ASN A 8 10.53 9.68 7.52
N LEU A 9 10.45 8.51 8.17
CA LEU A 9 9.65 7.38 7.71
C LEU A 9 8.16 7.76 7.67
N LYS A 10 7.67 8.49 8.66
CA LYS A 10 6.26 8.94 8.71
C LYS A 10 5.93 9.83 7.51
N LYS A 11 6.82 10.75 7.12
CA LYS A 11 6.65 11.63 5.95
C LYS A 11 6.66 10.85 4.63
N TYR A 12 7.61 9.92 4.45
CA TYR A 12 7.64 9.08 3.24
C TYR A 12 6.45 8.13 3.17
N TYR A 13 6.02 7.57 4.30
CA TYR A 13 4.85 6.72 4.39
C TYR A 13 3.58 7.47 3.96
N TRP A 14 3.33 8.65 4.51
CA TRP A 14 2.16 9.44 4.14
C TRP A 14 2.13 9.89 2.68
N TYR A 15 3.29 9.96 2.02
CA TYR A 15 3.38 10.28 0.59
C TYR A 15 3.21 9.04 -0.30
N LEU A 16 3.86 7.92 0.04
CA LEU A 16 3.83 6.68 -0.74
C LEU A 16 2.52 5.91 -0.57
N PHE A 17 1.97 5.89 0.64
CA PHE A 17 0.75 5.16 0.96
C PHE A 17 -0.43 5.50 0.03
N PRO A 18 -0.84 6.77 -0.15
CA PRO A 18 -1.95 7.10 -1.05
C PRO A 18 -1.64 6.74 -2.50
N ILE A 19 -0.38 6.85 -2.94
CA ILE A 19 0.02 6.49 -4.32
C ILE A 19 -0.15 4.97 -4.54
N VAL A 20 0.37 4.15 -3.62
CA VAL A 20 0.25 2.68 -3.70
C VAL A 20 -1.20 2.24 -3.59
N MET A 21 -1.98 2.88 -2.72
CA MET A 21 -3.40 2.60 -2.52
C MET A 21 -4.22 2.94 -3.78
N ILE A 22 -3.97 4.10 -4.41
CA ILE A 22 -4.60 4.47 -5.68
C ILE A 22 -4.26 3.46 -6.79
N LEU A 23 -2.98 3.08 -6.93
CA LEU A 23 -2.56 2.10 -7.94
C LEU A 23 -3.22 0.73 -7.72
N MET A 24 -3.29 0.27 -6.48
CA MET A 24 -3.99 -0.96 -6.10
C MET A 24 -5.47 -0.92 -6.45
N VAL A 25 -6.16 0.16 -6.09
CA VAL A 25 -7.59 0.33 -6.36
C VAL A 25 -7.85 0.42 -7.86
N ILE A 26 -7.06 1.18 -8.61
CA ILE A 26 -7.18 1.26 -10.08
C ILE A 26 -6.95 -0.12 -10.70
N ASN A 27 -5.94 -0.86 -10.26
CA ASN A 27 -5.68 -2.21 -10.76
C ASN A 27 -6.85 -3.16 -10.46
N GLU A 28 -7.41 -3.11 -9.26
CA GLU A 28 -8.57 -3.92 -8.89
C GLU A 28 -9.84 -3.52 -9.65
N VAL A 29 -10.04 -2.23 -9.94
CA VAL A 29 -11.20 -1.76 -10.70
C VAL A 29 -11.08 -2.08 -12.19
N LEU A 30 -9.88 -1.99 -12.76
CA LEU A 30 -9.65 -2.22 -14.19
C LEU A 30 -9.43 -3.71 -14.53
N TYR A 31 -8.78 -4.46 -13.64
CA TYR A 31 -8.36 -5.85 -13.87
C TYR A 31 -8.87 -6.84 -12.82
N GLY A 32 -9.54 -6.36 -11.76
CA GLY A 32 -10.12 -7.23 -10.76
C GLY A 32 -11.30 -8.00 -11.35
N GLN A 33 -11.10 -9.31 -11.50
CA GLN A 33 -12.11 -10.23 -11.98
C GLN A 33 -13.39 -10.18 -11.14
N GLU A 34 -13.33 -9.79 -9.87
CA GLU A 34 -14.51 -9.71 -9.00
C GLU A 34 -15.47 -8.57 -9.39
N LEU A 35 -14.99 -7.46 -9.94
CA LEU A 35 -15.88 -6.35 -10.36
C LEU A 35 -16.49 -6.59 -11.75
N GLN A 36 -15.82 -7.37 -12.60
CA GLN A 36 -16.31 -7.69 -13.94
C GLN A 36 -17.36 -8.81 -13.95
N TYR A 37 -17.33 -9.72 -12.97
CA TYR A 37 -18.22 -10.89 -12.94
C TYR A 37 -19.50 -10.70 -12.11
N TYR A 38 -19.61 -9.64 -11.30
CA TYR A 38 -20.76 -9.40 -10.44
C TYR A 38 -21.66 -8.31 -11.04
N GLU A 39 -22.80 -8.72 -11.60
CA GLU A 39 -23.91 -7.82 -11.92
C GLU A 39 -24.45 -7.24 -10.61
N LEU A 40 -24.26 -5.93 -10.44
CA LEU A 40 -24.49 -5.20 -9.20
C LEU A 40 -25.91 -5.39 -8.65
N SER A 41 -26.07 -6.20 -7.60
CA SER A 41 -27.35 -6.38 -6.89
C SER A 41 -27.33 -5.61 -5.56
N GLU A 42 -27.52 -4.30 -5.72
CA GLU A 42 -27.99 -3.21 -4.86
C GLU A 42 -27.64 -3.08 -3.35
N MET A 43 -27.19 -4.10 -2.60
CA MET A 43 -26.69 -3.90 -1.21
C MET A 43 -25.56 -4.82 -0.75
N GLU A 44 -25.54 -6.08 -1.18
CA GLU A 44 -24.46 -7.01 -0.81
C GLU A 44 -23.12 -6.60 -1.44
N ASP A 45 -23.18 -6.00 -2.64
CA ASP A 45 -22.01 -5.49 -3.34
C ASP A 45 -21.33 -4.31 -2.66
N ILE A 46 -22.07 -3.44 -1.95
CA ILE A 46 -21.46 -2.29 -1.25
C ILE A 46 -20.63 -2.79 -0.06
N GLY A 47 -21.16 -3.76 0.68
CA GLY A 47 -20.44 -4.40 1.78
C GLY A 47 -19.18 -5.11 1.30
N ARG A 48 -19.27 -5.82 0.16
CA ARG A 48 -18.13 -6.49 -0.46
C ARG A 48 -17.09 -5.50 -0.99
N LEU A 49 -17.50 -4.43 -1.66
CA LEU A 49 -16.59 -3.37 -2.13
C LEU A 49 -15.84 -2.72 -0.97
N LEU A 50 -16.54 -2.40 0.12
CA LEU A 50 -15.92 -1.88 1.34
C LEU A 50 -14.93 -2.88 1.95
N PHE A 51 -15.27 -4.16 1.98
CA PHE A 51 -14.39 -5.20 2.49
C PHE A 51 -13.12 -5.35 1.63
N VAL A 52 -13.26 -5.40 0.31
CA VAL A 52 -12.14 -5.45 -0.64
C VAL A 52 -11.27 -4.19 -0.48
N LEU A 53 -11.86 -3.00 -0.42
CA LEU A 53 -11.13 -1.75 -0.18
C LEU A 53 -10.34 -1.78 1.13
N LEU A 54 -10.92 -2.35 2.20
CA LEU A 54 -10.27 -2.46 3.49
C LEU A 54 -9.09 -3.43 3.43
N VAL A 55 -9.27 -4.61 2.82
CA VAL A 55 -8.17 -5.58 2.59
C VAL A 55 -7.05 -4.95 1.77
N LYS A 56 -7.38 -4.23 0.69
CA LYS A 56 -6.40 -3.52 -0.15
C LYS A 56 -5.70 -2.37 0.58
N ALA A 57 -6.39 -1.70 1.50
CA ALA A 57 -5.77 -0.70 2.37
C ALA A 57 -4.73 -1.33 3.31
N PHE A 58 -5.00 -2.52 3.86
CA PHE A 58 -4.00 -3.27 4.65
C PHE A 58 -2.84 -3.77 3.79
N GLU A 59 -3.13 -4.29 2.59
CA GLU A 59 -2.12 -4.79 1.67
C GLU A 59 -1.17 -3.67 1.22
N SER A 60 -1.73 -2.51 0.82
CA SER A 60 -0.96 -1.32 0.47
C SER A 60 -0.14 -0.76 1.63
N ALA A 61 -0.66 -0.81 2.87
CA ALA A 61 0.09 -0.42 4.06
C ALA A 61 1.33 -1.31 4.26
N LEU A 62 1.18 -2.64 4.16
CA LEU A 62 2.28 -3.59 4.27
C LEU A 62 3.32 -3.39 3.17
N ILE A 63 2.89 -3.26 1.91
CA ILE A 63 3.80 -3.02 0.79
C ILE A 63 4.56 -1.72 0.98
N THR A 64 3.89 -0.65 1.43
CA THR A 64 4.54 0.65 1.69
C THR A 64 5.64 0.52 2.74
N ILE A 65 5.37 -0.20 3.85
CA ILE A 65 6.37 -0.44 4.90
C ILE A 65 7.57 -1.23 4.34
N LEU A 66 7.31 -2.29 3.58
CA LEU A 66 8.36 -3.10 2.96
C LEU A 66 9.20 -2.30 1.96
N LEU A 67 8.57 -1.46 1.14
CA LEU A 67 9.26 -0.60 0.17
C LEU A 67 10.20 0.37 0.87
N ILE A 68 9.71 1.06 1.91
CA ILE A 68 10.50 2.04 2.63
C ILE A 68 11.63 1.36 3.41
N GLY A 69 11.37 0.20 4.02
CA GLY A 69 12.40 -0.60 4.70
C GLY A 69 13.51 -1.04 3.74
N THR A 70 13.13 -1.52 2.55
CA THR A 70 14.08 -1.95 1.51
C THR A 70 14.88 -0.78 0.98
N TYR A 71 14.23 0.37 0.72
CA TYR A 71 14.90 1.60 0.27
C TYR A 71 15.94 2.09 1.29
N MET A 72 15.61 2.08 2.58
CA MET A 72 16.57 2.48 3.62
C MET A 72 17.74 1.51 3.74
N LYS A 73 17.47 0.20 3.65
CA LYS A 73 18.53 -0.82 3.66
C LYS A 73 19.47 -0.65 2.46
N LEU A 74 18.94 -0.45 1.27
CA LEU A 74 19.70 -0.18 0.04
C LEU A 74 20.52 1.10 0.15
N LYS A 75 19.92 2.19 0.65
CA LYS A 75 20.60 3.47 0.87
C LYS A 75 21.77 3.31 1.85
N SER A 76 21.59 2.55 2.92
CA SER A 76 22.64 2.24 3.90
C SER A 76 23.78 1.45 3.26
N MET A 77 23.47 0.39 2.51
CA MET A 77 24.46 -0.42 1.79
C MET A 77 25.26 0.41 0.77
N TYR A 78 24.59 1.25 -0.02
CA TYR A 78 25.23 2.12 -0.99
C TYR A 78 26.17 3.15 -0.33
N LYS A 79 25.77 3.71 0.81
CA LYS A 79 26.60 4.66 1.57
C LYS A 79 27.84 3.99 2.15
N ASN A 80 27.75 2.74 2.59
CA ASN A 80 28.90 1.97 3.08
C ASN A 80 29.88 1.64 1.94
N ASN A 81 29.37 1.30 0.75
CA ASN A 81 30.21 0.96 -0.40
C ASN A 81 30.98 2.16 -0.99
N LYS A 82 30.59 3.39 -0.65
CA LYS A 82 31.28 4.64 -1.06
C LYS A 82 32.35 5.12 -0.07
N ARG A 83 32.49 4.46 1.09
CA ARG A 83 33.48 4.80 2.13
C ARG A 83 34.70 3.88 2.15
N HIS A 84 34.71 2.85 1.30
CA HIS A 84 35.89 2.07 0.93
C HIS A 84 36.41 2.55 -0.42
#